data_AF-A0A7K4FI74-F1
#
_entry.id   AF-A0A7K4FI74-F1
#
_cell.length_a   1.000
_cell.length_b   1.000
_cell.length_c   1.000
_cell.angle_alpha   90.00
_cell.angle_beta   90.00
_cell.angle_gamma   90.00
#
_symmetry.space_group_name_H-M   'P 1'
#
loop_
_entity.id
_entity.type
_entity.pdbx_description
1 polymer ?
#
loop_
_entity_poly.entity_id
_entity_poly.type
_entity_poly.pdbx_seq_one_letter_code
_entity_poly.pdbx_strand_id
1 'polypeptide(L)'
;MERITYVGLDVHKSLVVATAMDSMGNWIDQRKFGPTDRELIEYLTGLPGEKHVALEATTVWEHFYEAALKAGALPVLSNPLKTRLIAETSLKNDRVDSEALATLLRLNALPQACPVPL
;
A
#
# COMPACT_ATOMS: atom_id res chain seq x y z
N MET A 1 -21.29 -9.45 0.17
CA MET A 1 -20.00 -9.22 -0.53
C MET A 1 -19.08 -8.56 0.46
N GLU A 2 -17.96 -9.21 0.77
CA GLU A 2 -16.91 -8.57 1.55
C GLU A 2 -16.37 -7.39 0.74
N ARG A 3 -16.32 -6.20 1.34
CA ARG A 3 -15.69 -5.04 0.70
C ARG A 3 -14.20 -5.18 0.91
N ILE A 4 -13.43 -5.18 -0.18
CA ILE A 4 -11.97 -5.14 -0.14
C ILE A 4 -11.55 -3.71 -0.42
N THR A 5 -10.63 -3.20 0.39
CA THR A 5 -9.97 -1.91 0.22
C THR A 5 -8.50 -2.17 -0.08
N TYR A 6 -8.04 -1.64 -1.21
CA TYR A 6 -6.64 -1.71 -1.63
C TYR A 6 -5.94 -0.43 -1.22
N VAL A 7 -4.86 -0.57 -0.46
CA VAL A 7 -4.09 0.54 0.08
C VAL A 7 -2.67 0.46 -0.46
N GLY A 8 -2.16 1.56 -0.98
CA GLY A 8 -0.74 1.72 -1.27
C GLY A 8 -0.11 2.67 -0.27
N LEU A 9 1.04 2.27 0.27
CA LEU A 9 1.80 3.05 1.24
C LEU A 9 3.15 3.43 0.63
N ASP A 10 3.34 4.74 0.45
CA ASP A 10 4.65 5.32 0.17
C ASP A 10 5.23 5.81 1.51
N VAL A 11 6.25 5.10 1.99
CA VAL A 11 6.81 5.27 3.33
C VAL A 11 8.18 5.96 3.23
N HIS A 12 8.24 7.20 3.70
CA HIS A 12 9.49 7.96 3.88
C HIS A 12 9.83 8.08 5.36
N LYS A 13 11.07 8.51 5.66
CA LYS A 13 11.59 8.62 7.04
C LYS A 13 10.80 9.57 7.95
N SER A 14 10.09 10.54 7.38
CA SER A 14 9.37 11.58 8.13
C SER A 14 7.89 11.70 7.76
N LEU A 15 7.44 10.94 6.75
CA LEU A 15 6.11 11.10 6.18
C LEU A 15 5.68 9.80 5.52
N VAL A 16 4.42 9.44 5.71
CA VAL A 16 3.76 8.39 4.96
C VAL A 16 2.68 9.02 4.10
N VAL A 17 2.61 8.61 2.84
CA VAL A 17 1.48 8.91 1.96
C VAL A 17 0.73 7.62 1.69
N ALA A 18 -0.55 7.59 2.03
CA ALA A 18 -1.41 6.45 1.84
C ALA A 18 -2.54 6.79 0.88
N THR A 19 -2.81 5.89 -0.07
CA THR A 19 -3.96 5.97 -0.98
C THR A 19 -4.79 4.70 -0.85
N ALA A 20 -6.09 4.84 -0.60
CA ALA A 20 -7.05 3.75 -0.49
C ALA A 20 -8.09 3.81 -1.61
N MET A 21 -8.39 2.66 -2.22
CA MET A 21 -9.40 2.51 -3.27
C MET A 21 -10.19 1.21 -3.14
N ASP A 22 -11.40 1.20 -3.69
CA ASP A 22 -12.23 0.00 -3.77
C ASP A 22 -11.78 -0.95 -4.90
N SER A 23 -12.44 -2.10 -5.02
CA SER A 23 -12.15 -3.08 -6.08
C SER A 23 -12.43 -2.59 -7.50
N MET A 24 -13.29 -1.59 -7.67
CA MET A 24 -13.56 -0.95 -8.96
C MET A 24 -12.52 0.13 -9.29
N GLY A 25 -11.66 0.49 -8.33
CA GLY A 25 -10.65 1.55 -8.47
C GLY A 25 -11.18 2.94 -8.12
N ASN A 26 -12.35 3.05 -7.50
CA ASN A 26 -12.84 4.33 -7.00
C ASN A 26 -12.06 4.71 -5.75
N TRP A 27 -11.68 5.99 -5.66
CA TRP A 27 -10.97 6.52 -4.50
C TRP A 27 -11.85 6.49 -3.24
N ILE A 28 -11.28 6.00 -2.14
CA ILE A 28 -11.90 5.99 -0.81
C ILE A 28 -11.30 7.11 0.05
N ASP A 29 -9.98 7.14 0.17
CA ASP A 29 -9.25 8.16 0.94
C ASP A 29 -7.83 8.32 0.39
N GLN A 30 -7.25 9.51 0.59
CA GLN A 30 -5.82 9.73 0.45
C GLN A 30 -5.35 10.62 1.59
N ARG A 31 -4.36 10.15 2.35
CA ARG A 31 -3.92 10.81 3.56
C ARG A 31 -2.41 10.83 3.68
N LYS A 32 -1.92 11.89 4.33
CA LYS A 32 -0.55 12.02 4.81
C LYS A 32 -0.54 11.96 6.33
N PHE A 33 0.38 11.19 6.90
CA PHE A 33 0.55 11.07 8.35
C PHE A 33 2.01 10.81 8.72
N GLY A 34 2.34 10.92 10.02
CA GLY A 34 3.69 10.70 10.51
C GLY A 34 4.14 9.24 10.39
N PRO A 35 5.45 8.97 10.52
CA PRO A 35 6.02 7.65 10.30
C PRO A 35 5.86 6.74 11.54
N THR A 36 4.65 6.66 12.10
CA THR A 36 4.39 5.91 13.35
C THR A 36 3.39 4.77 13.14
N ASP A 37 3.63 3.63 13.81
CA ASP A 37 2.73 2.48 13.84
C ASP A 37 1.30 2.88 14.23
N ARG A 38 1.19 3.77 15.23
CA ARG A 38 -0.09 4.24 15.75
C ARG A 38 -0.92 4.92 14.65
N GLU A 39 -0.31 5.84 13.90
CA GLU A 39 -1.01 6.56 12.83
C GLU A 39 -1.38 5.64 11.67
N LEU A 40 -0.53 4.66 11.35
CA LEU A 40 -0.88 3.64 10.35
C LEU A 40 -2.07 2.80 10.79
N ILE A 41 -2.04 2.28 12.02
CA ILE A 41 -3.11 1.44 12.56
C ILE A 41 -4.42 2.24 12.60
N GLU A 42 -4.40 3.48 13.09
CA GLU A 42 -5.56 4.37 13.09
C GLU A 42 -6.12 4.59 11.68
N TYR A 43 -5.25 4.85 10.71
CA TYR A 43 -5.65 4.98 9.31
C TYR A 43 -6.31 3.70 8.76
N LEU A 44 -5.66 2.54 8.91
CA LEU A 44 -6.15 1.26 8.37
C LEU A 44 -7.44 0.78 9.03
N THR A 45 -7.60 1.03 10.33
CA THR A 45 -8.82 0.66 11.08
C THR A 45 -10.01 1.56 10.74
N GLY A 46 -9.77 2.80 10.29
CA GLY A 46 -10.80 3.70 9.79
C GLY A 46 -11.31 3.38 8.39
N LEU A 47 -10.61 2.53 7.63
CA LEU A 47 -11.00 2.15 6.27
C LEU A 47 -12.07 1.04 6.26
N PRO A 48 -12.98 1.04 5.29
CA PRO A 48 -14.02 0.03 5.19
C PRO A 48 -13.43 -1.33 4.78
N GLY A 49 -13.96 -2.41 5.33
CA GLY A 49 -13.74 -3.77 4.82
C GLY A 49 -12.40 -4.42 5.19
N GLU A 50 -12.00 -5.41 4.40
CA GLU A 50 -10.68 -6.05 4.49
C GLU A 50 -9.64 -5.18 3.76
N LYS A 51 -8.47 -4.98 4.36
CA LYS A 51 -7.44 -4.10 3.81
C LYS A 51 -6.32 -4.94 3.22
N HIS A 52 -6.09 -4.83 1.91
CA HIS A 52 -4.87 -5.32 1.27
C HIS A 52 -3.92 -4.13 1.15
N VAL A 53 -2.70 -4.28 1.62
CA VAL A 53 -1.78 -3.14 1.78
C VAL A 53 -0.48 -3.38 1.02
N ALA A 54 -0.17 -2.53 0.05
CA ALA A 54 1.10 -2.58 -0.67
C ALA A 54 2.13 -1.67 -0.01
N LEU A 55 3.30 -2.23 0.30
CA LEU A 55 4.47 -1.54 0.82
C LEU A 55 5.62 -1.73 -0.16
N GLU A 56 6.44 -0.72 -0.39
CA GLU A 56 7.72 -0.92 -1.08
C GLU A 56 8.80 -1.42 -0.13
N ALA A 57 9.63 -2.36 -0.60
CA ALA A 57 10.79 -2.89 0.13
C ALA A 57 11.95 -1.87 0.20
N THR A 58 11.72 -0.70 0.81
CA THR A 58 12.70 0.39 0.95
C THR A 58 13.40 0.37 2.33
N THR A 59 13.70 1.52 2.95
CA THR A 59 14.57 1.56 4.15
C THR A 59 13.82 1.28 5.46
N VAL A 60 12.50 1.39 5.47
CA VAL A 60 11.70 1.47 6.71
C VAL A 60 10.44 0.59 6.68
N TRP A 61 10.35 -0.37 5.75
CA TRP A 61 9.13 -1.16 5.53
C TRP A 61 8.81 -2.16 6.65
N GLU A 62 9.81 -2.68 7.37
CA GLU A 62 9.64 -3.80 8.31
C GLU A 62 8.62 -3.49 9.41
N HIS A 63 8.78 -2.35 10.10
CA HIS A 63 7.85 -1.97 11.17
C HIS A 63 6.46 -1.61 10.65
N PHE A 64 6.35 -1.00 9.46
CA PHE A 64 5.05 -0.73 8.82
C PHE A 64 4.34 -2.01 8.40
N TYR A 65 5.07 -3.02 7.96
CA TYR A 65 4.53 -4.34 7.63
C TYR A 65 3.93 -5.00 8.87
N GLU A 66 4.67 -5.00 9.98
CA GLU A 66 4.15 -5.50 11.26
C GLU A 66 2.95 -4.71 11.78
N ALA A 67 3.00 -3.38 11.68
CA ALA A 67 1.89 -2.51 12.09
C ALA A 67 0.62 -2.79 11.26
N ALA A 68 0.76 -3.03 9.96
CA ALA A 68 -0.35 -3.43 9.10
C ALA A 68 -0.94 -4.79 9.52
N LEU A 69 -0.09 -5.78 9.83
CA LEU A 69 -0.55 -7.07 10.40
C LEU A 69 -1.31 -6.87 11.73
N LYS A 70 -0.78 -6.05 12.64
CA LYS A 70 -1.43 -5.72 13.92
C LYS A 70 -2.79 -5.03 13.74
N ALA A 71 -2.97 -4.28 12.65
CA ALA A 71 -4.26 -3.68 12.27
C ALA A 71 -5.25 -4.67 11.63
N GLY A 72 -4.89 -5.94 11.47
CA GLY A 72 -5.70 -6.94 10.78
C GLY A 72 -5.75 -6.74 9.26
N ALA A 73 -4.74 -6.10 8.68
CA ALA A 73 -4.58 -5.97 7.24
C ALA A 73 -3.74 -7.12 6.66
N LEU A 74 -3.77 -7.25 5.33
CA LEU A 74 -3.00 -8.20 4.55
C LEU A 74 -1.91 -7.44 3.77
N PRO A 75 -0.73 -7.21 4.35
CA PRO A 75 0.34 -6.49 3.69
C PRO A 75 1.06 -7.35 2.64
N VAL A 76 1.50 -6.70 1.57
CA VAL A 76 2.25 -7.26 0.45
C VAL A 76 3.46 -6.37 0.17
N LEU A 77 4.64 -6.98 0.12
CA LEU A 77 5.89 -6.30 -0.21
C LEU A 77 6.14 -6.30 -1.72
N SER A 78 6.22 -5.10 -2.27
CA SER A 78 6.57 -4.88 -3.67
C SER A 78 8.05 -4.57 -3.83
N ASN A 79 8.64 -5.03 -4.94
CA ASN A 79 10.02 -4.70 -5.29
C ASN A 79 10.06 -3.31 -5.93
N PRO A 80 10.65 -2.28 -5.28
CA PRO A 80 10.58 -0.90 -5.75
C PRO A 80 11.10 -0.72 -7.19
N LEU A 81 12.18 -1.42 -7.57
CA LEU A 81 12.74 -1.32 -8.94
C LEU A 81 11.79 -1.87 -10.00
N LYS A 82 11.11 -2.97 -9.71
CA LYS A 82 10.18 -3.59 -10.66
C LYS A 82 8.82 -2.90 -10.64
N THR A 83 8.36 -2.45 -9.48
CA THR A 83 7.10 -1.72 -9.31
C THR A 83 7.16 -0.43 -10.12
N ARG A 84 8.26 0.30 -10.03
CA ARG A 84 8.51 1.52 -10.80
C ARG A 84 8.50 1.27 -12.31
N LEU A 85 9.16 0.22 -12.80
CA LEU A 85 9.14 -0.13 -14.22
C LEU A 85 7.73 -0.44 -14.75
N ILE A 86 6.90 -1.14 -13.98
CA ILE A 86 5.52 -1.45 -14.38
C ILE A 86 4.65 -0.18 -14.29
N ALA A 87 4.82 0.62 -13.24
CA ALA A 87 4.11 1.88 -13.08
C ALA A 87 4.46 2.86 -14.21
N GLU A 88 5.74 3.08 -14.52
CA GLU A 88 6.17 4.01 -15.58
C GLU A 88 5.71 3.57 -16.99
N THR A 89 5.55 2.26 -17.23
CA THR A 89 5.10 1.73 -18.53
C THR A 89 3.58 1.62 -18.67
N SER A 90 2.87 1.37 -17.57
CA SER A 90 1.43 1.07 -17.56
C SER A 90 0.58 2.20 -16.98
N LEU A 91 1.19 3.10 -16.20
CA LEU A 91 0.58 4.24 -15.54
C LEU A 91 1.28 5.52 -16.01
N LYS A 92 0.55 6.64 -16.07
CA LYS A 92 1.16 7.93 -16.39
C LYS A 92 2.06 8.37 -15.23
N ASN A 93 3.17 9.03 -15.57
CA ASN A 93 4.21 9.52 -14.64
C ASN A 93 3.74 10.61 -13.67
N ASP A 94 2.47 11.03 -13.72
CA ASP A 94 1.90 12.10 -12.90
C ASP A 94 1.25 11.62 -11.59
N ARG A 95 1.26 10.31 -11.32
CA ARG A 95 0.64 9.72 -10.13
C ARG A 95 1.57 9.72 -8.92
N VAL A 96 0.98 9.86 -7.73
CA VAL A 96 1.68 9.66 -6.46
C VAL A 96 2.06 8.18 -6.33
N ASP A 97 3.26 7.87 -5.85
CA ASP A 97 3.78 6.49 -5.72
C ASP A 97 2.79 5.57 -4.95
N SER A 98 2.12 6.10 -3.92
CA SER A 98 1.07 5.37 -3.17
C SER A 98 -0.17 4.99 -4.00
N GLU A 99 -0.59 5.80 -4.98
CA GLU A 99 -1.71 5.46 -5.89
C GLU A 99 -1.32 4.33 -6.85
N ALA A 100 -0.09 4.38 -7.37
CA ALA A 100 0.45 3.34 -8.23
C ALA A 100 0.50 2.00 -7.50
N LEU A 101 0.98 1.99 -6.25
CA LEU A 101 1.02 0.80 -5.39
C LEU A 101 -0.38 0.21 -5.15
N ALA A 102 -1.35 1.04 -4.77
CA ALA A 102 -2.73 0.61 -4.56
C ALA A 102 -3.34 0.01 -5.83
N THR A 103 -3.09 0.65 -6.99
CA THR A 103 -3.58 0.22 -8.29
C THR A 103 -2.97 -1.12 -8.69
N LEU A 104 -1.64 -1.27 -8.56
CA LEU A 104 -0.95 -2.51 -8.92
C LEU A 104 -1.37 -3.66 -8.00
N LEU A 105 -1.59 -3.41 -6.71
CA LEU A 105 -2.10 -4.41 -5.78
C LEU A 105 -3.49 -4.90 -6.20
N ARG A 106 -4.40 -3.96 -6.48
CA ARG A 106 -5.76 -4.24 -6.94
C ARG A 106 -5.79 -5.06 -8.24
N LEU A 107 -4.87 -4.78 -9.14
CA LEU A 107 -4.73 -5.50 -10.42
C LEU A 107 -3.93 -6.81 -10.30
N ASN A 108 -3.49 -7.19 -9.10
CA ASN A 108 -2.58 -8.32 -8.87
C ASN A 108 -1.31 -8.25 -9.75
N ALA A 109 -0.81 -7.03 -9.98
CA ALA A 109 0.31 -6.71 -10.86
C ALA A 109 1.54 -6.24 -10.08
N LEU A 110 1.55 -6.37 -8.75
CA LEU A 110 2.75 -6.08 -7.96
C LEU A 110 3.84 -7.11 -8.26
N PRO A 111 5.04 -6.66 -8.64
CA PRO A 111 6.18 -7.56 -8.73
C PRO A 111 6.64 -7.87 -7.30
N GLN A 112 6.30 -9.06 -6.82
CA GLN A 112 6.65 -9.51 -5.48
C GLN A 112 8.16 -9.41 -5.23
N ALA A 113 8.53 -8.79 -4.10
CA ALA A 113 9.94 -8.58 -3.74
C ALA A 113 10.59 -9.83 -3.14
N CYS A 114 9.81 -10.75 -2.58
CA CYS A 114 10.30 -11.99 -1.99
C CYS A 114 9.13 -12.98 -1.86
N PRO A 115 9.28 -14.28 -2.18
CA PRO A 115 8.32 -15.28 -1.74
C PRO A 115 8.46 -15.45 -0.22
N VAL A 116 7.59 -14.80 0.55
CA VAL A 116 7.38 -15.22 1.94
C VAL A 116 6.71 -16.60 1.90
N PRO A 117 7.29 -17.65 2.52
CA PRO A 117 6.63 -18.94 2.58
C PRO A 117 5.37 -18.80 3.44
N LEU A 118 4.28 -19.40 2.94
CA LEU A 118 3.05 -19.64 3.70
C LEU A 118 3.34 -20.51 4.94
#